data_AF-A0A964R6Q7-F1
#
_entry.id   AF-A0A964R6Q7-F1
#
_cell.length_a   1.000
_cell.length_b   1.000
_cell.length_c   1.000
_cell.angle_alpha   90.00
_cell.angle_beta   90.00
_cell.angle_gamma   90.00
#
_symmetry.space_group_name_H-M   'P 1'
#
loop_
_entity.id
_entity.type
_entity.pdbx_description
1 polymer ?
#
loop_
_entity_poly.entity_id
_entity_poly.type
_entity_poly.pdbx_seq_one_letter_code
_entity_poly.pdbx_strand_id
1 'polypeptide(L)'
;MSSESDIVLQYDDTKIRLDSLRADYDTIFGIANTPEEFITLNVIQDQIRAEERAMKDIVAKLPARESLGAKYSVEILGSHEIFFVIPPNVPRIGIIEEAQAIYAKLDKRNYVFPNRYKVWLDMPSFTERKPTEARIAIDGCVDDSQNRTLADQKLFLRRKFEEGEASIPTVEDLAAAHALFFIVTRQNLFRGNKIRTLNGSLFFDNLGLGMDRFSLDWNRFPDVGSASYLPSGTLELMRNDKKIARGL
;
A
#
# COMPACT_ATOMS: atom_id res chain seq x y z
N MET A 1 -27.32 16.22 -2.91
CA MET A 1 -26.23 15.26 -3.14
C MET A 1 -24.88 15.98 -3.03
N SER A 2 -24.44 16.45 -1.86
CA SER A 2 -23.11 17.11 -1.75
C SER A 2 -22.25 16.75 -0.53
N SER A 3 -22.82 16.23 0.57
CA SER A 3 -22.04 16.09 1.83
C SER A 3 -20.85 15.14 1.77
N GLU A 4 -20.96 14.00 1.07
CA GLU A 4 -19.84 13.04 0.97
C GLU A 4 -18.71 13.59 0.09
N SER A 5 -19.04 14.27 -1.01
CA SER A 5 -18.06 14.93 -1.88
C SER A 5 -17.34 16.06 -1.14
N ASP A 6 -18.07 16.83 -0.32
CA ASP A 6 -17.51 17.92 0.46
C ASP A 6 -16.52 17.40 1.53
N ILE A 7 -16.83 16.26 2.16
CA ILE A 7 -15.94 15.62 3.15
C ILE A 7 -14.65 15.09 2.51
N VAL A 8 -14.73 14.51 1.31
CA VAL A 8 -13.54 14.03 0.59
C VAL A 8 -12.65 15.21 0.18
N LEU A 9 -13.23 16.29 -0.34
CA LEU A 9 -12.47 17.51 -0.65
C LEU A 9 -11.80 18.10 0.60
N GLN A 10 -12.51 18.17 1.73
CA GLN A 10 -11.92 18.61 3.00
C GLN A 10 -10.78 17.72 3.46
N TYR A 11 -10.89 16.41 3.26
CA TYR A 11 -9.82 15.46 3.56
C TYR A 11 -8.59 15.76 2.72
N ASP A 12 -8.74 15.89 1.40
CA ASP A 12 -7.64 16.14 0.47
C ASP A 12 -6.96 17.49 0.76
N ASP A 13 -7.73 18.56 0.97
CA ASP A 13 -7.22 19.89 1.32
C ASP A 13 -6.46 19.88 2.66
N THR A 14 -6.96 19.14 3.65
CA THR A 14 -6.31 19.02 4.96
C THR A 14 -5.04 18.17 4.87
N LYS A 15 -5.03 17.13 4.03
CA LYS A 15 -3.84 16.30 3.78
C LYS A 15 -2.73 17.14 3.15
N ILE A 16 -3.04 17.90 2.09
CA ILE A 16 -2.09 18.78 1.42
C ILE A 16 -1.50 19.80 2.39
N ARG A 17 -2.33 20.41 3.24
CA ARG A 17 -1.87 21.37 4.26
C ARG A 17 -0.94 20.72 5.29
N LEU A 18 -1.26 19.51 5.77
CA LEU A 18 -0.38 18.76 6.68
C LEU A 18 0.97 18.43 6.04
N ASP A 19 0.98 17.96 4.79
CA ASP A 19 2.19 17.62 4.06
C ASP A 19 3.08 18.86 3.87
N SER A 20 2.48 20.02 3.54
CA SER A 20 3.20 21.30 3.46
C SER A 20 3.79 21.73 4.80
N LEU A 21 3.00 21.68 5.88
CA LEU A 21 3.47 22.07 7.22
C LEU A 21 4.62 21.19 7.71
N ARG A 22 4.59 19.89 7.41
CA ARG A 22 5.67 18.95 7.74
C ARG A 22 6.93 19.26 6.93
N ALA A 23 6.80 19.53 5.63
CA ALA A 23 7.94 19.93 4.80
C ALA A 23 8.58 21.25 5.27
N ASP A 24 7.75 22.23 5.65
CA ASP A 24 8.22 23.50 6.21
C ASP A 24 8.93 23.29 7.56
N TYR A 25 8.37 22.46 8.44
CA TYR A 25 8.98 22.09 9.71
C TYR A 25 10.36 21.45 9.50
N ASP A 26 10.47 20.46 8.64
CA ASP A 26 11.74 19.75 8.37
C ASP A 26 12.79 20.68 7.76
N THR A 27 12.37 21.57 6.84
CA THR A 27 13.25 22.56 6.22
C THR A 27 13.82 23.52 7.25
N ILE A 28 12.98 24.06 8.13
CA ILE A 28 13.41 25.02 9.17
C ILE A 28 14.22 24.31 10.25
N PHE A 29 13.83 23.10 10.64
CA PHE A 29 14.54 22.32 11.66
C PHE A 29 15.98 22.03 11.25
N GLY A 30 16.22 21.77 9.96
CA GLY A 30 17.56 21.56 9.41
C GLY A 30 18.48 22.78 9.43
N ILE A 31 17.95 23.99 9.59
CA ILE A 31 18.73 25.25 9.52
C ILE A 31 18.61 26.13 10.78
N ALA A 32 17.70 25.81 11.70
CA ALA A 32 17.43 26.61 12.89
C ALA A 32 18.65 26.63 13.84
N ASN A 33 19.11 27.84 14.15
CA ASN A 33 20.26 28.10 15.03
C ASN A 33 20.03 29.24 16.03
N THR A 34 18.88 29.90 15.98
CA THR A 34 18.52 31.02 16.86
C THR A 34 17.25 30.73 17.67
N PRO A 35 17.08 31.31 18.87
CA PRO A 35 15.86 31.18 19.66
C PRO A 35 14.58 31.56 18.90
N GLU A 36 14.64 32.58 18.05
CA GLU A 36 13.51 33.03 17.22
C GLU A 36 13.08 31.98 16.18
N GLU A 37 14.04 31.27 15.58
CA GLU A 37 13.76 30.15 14.66
C GLU A 37 13.14 28.96 15.39
N PHE A 38 13.58 28.67 16.62
CA PHE A 38 12.95 27.63 17.46
C PHE A 38 11.52 28.01 17.90
N ILE A 39 11.23 29.29 18.12
CA ILE A 39 9.84 29.76 18.35
C ILE A 39 8.99 29.49 17.10
N THR A 40 9.52 29.76 15.92
CA THR A 40 8.83 29.49 14.64
C THR A 40 8.53 27.99 14.48
N LEU A 41 9.49 27.11 14.81
CA LEU A 41 9.27 25.66 14.81
C LEU A 41 8.15 25.22 15.76
N ASN A 42 8.06 25.80 16.96
CA ASN A 42 6.97 25.49 17.90
C ASN A 42 5.60 25.90 17.33
N VAL A 43 5.52 27.05 16.66
CA VAL A 43 4.27 27.51 16.00
C VAL A 43 3.84 26.54 14.92
N ILE A 44 4.77 26.11 14.05
CA ILE A 44 4.49 25.13 13.00
C ILE A 44 4.06 23.80 13.62
N GLN A 45 4.74 23.35 14.69
CA GLN A 45 4.39 22.11 15.37
C GLN A 45 2.97 22.16 15.97
N ASP A 46 2.56 23.30 16.54
CA ASP A 46 1.21 23.47 17.06
C ASP A 46 0.15 23.52 15.94
N GLN A 47 0.49 24.09 14.78
CA GLN A 47 -0.37 24.02 13.59
C GLN A 47 -0.51 22.58 13.08
N ILE A 48 0.58 21.82 12.99
CA ILE A 48 0.55 20.38 12.64
C ILE A 48 -0.39 19.64 13.59
N ARG A 49 -0.24 19.82 14.91
CA ARG A 49 -1.11 19.16 15.90
C ARG A 49 -2.58 19.55 15.74
N ALA A 50 -2.88 20.79 15.38
CA ALA A 50 -4.24 21.25 15.16
C ALA A 50 -4.85 20.60 13.90
N GLU A 51 -4.11 20.58 12.79
CA GLU A 51 -4.53 19.95 11.55
C GLU A 51 -4.63 18.42 11.68
N GLU A 52 -3.78 17.76 12.48
CA GLU A 52 -3.90 16.32 12.77
C GLU A 52 -5.18 15.99 13.53
N ARG A 53 -5.63 16.87 14.44
CA ARG A 53 -6.93 16.71 15.13
C ARG A 53 -8.09 16.89 14.14
N ALA A 54 -8.04 17.92 13.31
CA ALA A 54 -9.05 18.14 12.27
C ALA A 54 -9.13 16.96 11.30
N MET A 55 -7.97 16.44 10.87
CA MET A 55 -7.86 15.27 10.01
C MET A 55 -8.53 14.04 10.65
N LYS A 56 -8.30 13.80 11.95
CA LYS A 56 -8.94 12.68 12.66
C LYS A 56 -10.47 12.78 12.63
N ASP A 57 -11.02 13.98 12.81
CA ASP A 57 -12.46 14.22 12.78
C ASP A 57 -13.06 14.07 11.37
N ILE A 58 -12.29 14.43 10.33
CA ILE A 58 -12.68 14.24 8.93
C ILE A 58 -12.65 12.76 8.55
N VAL A 59 -11.57 12.03 8.91
CA VAL A 59 -11.41 10.60 8.62
C VAL A 59 -12.56 9.76 9.19
N ALA A 60 -13.07 10.12 10.37
CA ALA A 60 -14.22 9.46 10.99
C ALA A 60 -15.52 9.60 10.19
N LYS A 61 -15.61 10.58 9.27
CA LYS A 61 -16.77 10.86 8.44
C LYS A 61 -16.58 10.46 6.98
N LEU A 62 -15.37 10.03 6.59
CA LEU A 62 -15.10 9.59 5.23
C LEU A 62 -16.00 8.39 4.87
N PRO A 63 -16.46 8.31 3.61
CA PRO A 63 -17.08 7.08 3.14
C PRO A 63 -16.08 5.91 3.23
N ALA A 64 -16.60 4.68 3.30
CA ALA A 64 -15.80 3.53 3.71
C ALA A 64 -14.59 3.26 2.80
N ARG A 65 -14.68 3.60 1.51
CA ARG A 65 -13.58 3.45 0.55
C ARG A 65 -12.43 4.42 0.85
N GLU A 66 -12.75 5.69 1.02
CA GLU A 66 -11.79 6.76 1.30
C GLU A 66 -11.20 6.58 2.71
N SER A 67 -12.01 6.15 3.67
CA SER A 67 -11.54 5.79 5.02
C SER A 67 -10.53 4.64 4.99
N LEU A 68 -10.76 3.62 4.15
CA LEU A 68 -9.79 2.53 3.95
C LEU A 68 -8.49 3.05 3.34
N GLY A 69 -8.57 3.85 2.27
CA GLY A 69 -7.40 4.46 1.64
C GLY A 69 -6.59 5.31 2.62
N ALA A 70 -7.26 6.13 3.43
CA ALA A 70 -6.64 6.96 4.46
C ALA A 70 -5.96 6.13 5.56
N LYS A 71 -6.61 5.06 6.04
CA LYS A 71 -6.09 4.18 7.10
C LYS A 71 -4.75 3.52 6.72
N TYR A 72 -4.60 3.15 5.46
CA TYR A 72 -3.41 2.46 4.95
C TYR A 72 -2.49 3.39 4.15
N SER A 73 -2.68 4.72 4.23
CA SER A 73 -1.90 5.72 3.49
C SER A 73 -1.70 5.32 2.02
N VAL A 74 -2.79 4.93 1.35
CA VAL A 74 -2.75 4.43 -0.03
C VAL A 74 -2.41 5.56 -0.99
N GLU A 75 -1.41 5.32 -1.84
CA GLU A 75 -1.02 6.19 -2.94
C GLU A 75 -1.00 5.38 -4.23
N ILE A 76 -1.69 5.89 -5.25
CA ILE A 76 -1.72 5.27 -6.58
C ILE A 76 -0.60 5.89 -7.40
N LEU A 77 0.46 5.10 -7.63
CA LEU A 77 1.66 5.56 -8.34
C LEU A 77 1.49 5.48 -9.86
N GLY A 78 0.63 4.57 -10.31
CA GLY A 78 0.39 4.31 -11.72
C GLY A 78 -0.84 3.42 -11.92
N SER A 79 -1.09 3.04 -13.18
CA SER A 79 -2.24 2.21 -13.54
C SER A 79 -2.25 0.83 -12.89
N HIS A 80 -1.07 0.31 -12.52
CA HIS A 80 -0.88 -0.99 -11.87
C HIS A 80 0.08 -0.91 -10.69
N GLU A 81 0.27 0.28 -10.15
CA GLU A 81 1.27 0.55 -9.12
C GLU A 81 0.65 1.23 -7.91
N ILE A 82 0.97 0.71 -6.74
CA ILE A 82 0.42 1.19 -5.46
C ILE A 82 1.54 1.24 -4.42
N PHE A 83 1.53 2.31 -3.63
CA PHE A 83 2.21 2.38 -2.35
C PHE A 83 1.18 2.39 -1.22
N PHE A 84 1.49 1.73 -0.11
CA PHE A 84 0.66 1.72 1.08
C PHE A 84 1.47 1.35 2.31
N VAL A 85 0.86 1.62 3.46
CA VAL A 85 1.44 1.40 4.78
C VAL A 85 0.51 0.49 5.58
N ILE A 86 1.04 -0.64 6.05
CA ILE A 86 0.33 -1.53 6.98
C ILE A 86 0.72 -1.11 8.41
N PRO A 87 -0.23 -0.63 9.23
CA PRO A 87 0.05 -0.26 10.61
C PRO A 87 0.53 -1.45 11.46
N PRO A 88 1.22 -1.20 12.57
CA PRO A 88 1.58 -2.22 13.54
C PRO A 88 0.39 -3.09 13.95
N ASN A 89 0.64 -4.39 14.09
CA ASN A 89 -0.30 -5.41 14.53
C ASN A 89 -1.52 -5.63 13.62
N VAL A 90 -1.56 -5.03 12.43
CA VAL A 90 -2.57 -5.33 11.41
C VAL A 90 -2.08 -6.49 10.54
N PRO A 91 -2.74 -7.66 10.57
CA PRO A 91 -2.40 -8.77 9.69
C PRO A 91 -2.91 -8.50 8.27
N ARG A 92 -2.29 -9.11 7.25
CA ARG A 92 -2.72 -8.92 5.85
C ARG A 92 -4.15 -9.37 5.64
N ILE A 93 -4.59 -10.43 6.32
CA ILE A 93 -5.97 -10.90 6.27
C ILE A 93 -6.97 -9.83 6.73
N GLY A 94 -6.60 -8.95 7.67
CA GLY A 94 -7.46 -7.87 8.14
C GLY A 94 -7.75 -6.84 7.04
N ILE A 95 -6.76 -6.55 6.19
CA ILE A 95 -6.95 -5.70 5.00
C ILE A 95 -7.96 -6.34 4.04
N ILE A 96 -7.84 -7.66 3.82
CA ILE A 96 -8.75 -8.42 2.96
C ILE A 96 -10.17 -8.42 3.54
N GLU A 97 -10.34 -8.56 4.85
CA GLU A 97 -11.64 -8.50 5.54
C GLU A 97 -12.32 -7.15 5.39
N GLU A 98 -11.58 -6.06 5.56
CA GLU A 98 -12.10 -4.71 5.38
C GLU A 98 -12.51 -4.46 3.93
N ALA A 99 -11.68 -4.88 2.97
CA ALA A 99 -12.02 -4.82 1.56
C ALA A 99 -13.25 -5.69 1.22
N GLN A 100 -13.34 -6.89 1.78
CA GLN A 100 -14.50 -7.78 1.63
C GLN A 100 -15.79 -7.10 2.13
N ALA A 101 -15.75 -6.46 3.29
CA ALA A 101 -16.90 -5.78 3.89
C ALA A 101 -17.38 -4.60 3.03
N ILE A 102 -16.45 -3.84 2.45
CA ILE A 102 -16.77 -2.72 1.54
C ILE A 102 -17.32 -3.26 0.22
N TYR A 103 -16.62 -4.21 -0.41
CA TYR A 103 -17.00 -4.78 -1.69
C TYR A 103 -18.36 -5.49 -1.65
N ALA A 104 -18.66 -6.22 -0.58
CA ALA A 104 -19.94 -6.90 -0.40
C ALA A 104 -21.12 -5.92 -0.34
N LYS A 105 -20.92 -4.71 0.20
CA LYS A 105 -21.95 -3.67 0.21
C LYS A 105 -22.21 -3.11 -1.19
N LEU A 106 -21.14 -2.90 -1.97
CA LEU A 106 -21.17 -2.31 -3.30
C LEU A 106 -21.72 -3.28 -4.36
N ASP A 107 -21.15 -4.48 -4.45
CA ASP A 107 -21.39 -5.40 -5.58
C ASP A 107 -22.21 -6.65 -5.20
N LYS A 108 -22.66 -6.74 -3.94
CA LYS A 108 -23.42 -7.89 -3.39
C LYS A 108 -22.70 -9.22 -3.61
N ARG A 109 -21.36 -9.19 -3.63
CA ARG A 109 -20.49 -10.34 -3.86
C ARG A 109 -19.32 -10.35 -2.88
N ASN A 110 -18.73 -11.52 -2.75
CA ASN A 110 -17.53 -11.72 -1.95
C ASN A 110 -16.30 -11.29 -2.75
N TYR A 111 -15.40 -10.54 -2.12
CA TYR A 111 -14.15 -10.09 -2.75
C TYR A 111 -13.17 -11.26 -2.90
N VAL A 112 -13.06 -12.08 -1.86
CA VAL A 112 -12.47 -13.43 -1.89
C VAL A 112 -13.59 -14.44 -1.70
N PHE A 113 -13.69 -15.41 -2.59
CA PHE A 113 -14.70 -16.48 -2.50
C PHE A 113 -14.62 -17.21 -1.14
N PRO A 114 -15.74 -17.51 -0.44
CA PRO A 114 -15.72 -17.99 0.94
C PRO A 114 -14.82 -19.21 1.20
N ASN A 115 -14.80 -20.18 0.29
CA ASN A 115 -13.95 -21.36 0.44
C ASN A 115 -12.45 -21.02 0.30
N ARG A 116 -12.10 -20.07 -0.57
CA ARG A 116 -10.71 -19.59 -0.71
C ARG A 116 -10.30 -18.83 0.55
N TYR A 117 -11.18 -17.96 1.05
CA TYR A 117 -10.94 -17.16 2.25
C TYR A 117 -10.71 -18.01 3.50
N LYS A 118 -11.48 -19.10 3.70
CA LYS A 118 -11.23 -20.08 4.78
C LYS A 118 -9.80 -20.63 4.75
N VAL A 119 -9.31 -21.00 3.57
CA VAL A 119 -7.94 -21.49 3.42
C VAL A 119 -6.91 -20.43 3.79
N TRP A 120 -7.20 -19.15 3.56
CA TRP A 120 -6.28 -18.04 3.87
C TRP A 120 -6.28 -17.71 5.37
N LEU A 121 -7.41 -17.88 6.06
CA LEU A 121 -7.50 -17.76 7.52
C LEU A 121 -6.66 -18.81 8.26
N ASP A 122 -6.45 -19.98 7.65
CA ASP A 122 -5.61 -21.04 8.22
C ASP A 122 -4.12 -20.86 7.87
N MET A 123 -3.73 -19.78 7.17
CA MET A 123 -2.33 -19.50 6.80
C MET A 123 -1.69 -18.52 7.78
N PRO A 124 -0.69 -18.95 8.59
CA PRO A 124 -0.01 -18.05 9.52
C PRO A 124 0.57 -16.80 8.85
N SER A 125 1.08 -16.92 7.62
CA SER A 125 1.63 -15.77 6.88
C SER A 125 0.61 -14.66 6.61
N PHE A 126 -0.67 -15.00 6.45
CA PHE A 126 -1.76 -14.02 6.28
C PHE A 126 -2.26 -13.45 7.61
N THR A 127 -2.29 -14.26 8.67
CA THR A 127 -2.88 -13.91 9.98
C THR A 127 -1.89 -13.35 10.99
N GLU A 128 -0.58 -13.49 10.75
CA GLU A 128 0.47 -13.00 11.64
C GLU A 128 0.38 -11.49 11.82
N ARG A 129 0.47 -11.07 13.08
CA ARG A 129 0.55 -9.66 13.47
C ARG A 129 2.01 -9.28 13.65
N LYS A 130 2.47 -8.29 12.90
CA LYS A 130 3.84 -7.79 12.99
C LYS A 130 3.87 -6.54 13.87
N PRO A 131 4.80 -6.42 14.83
CA PRO A 131 4.84 -5.29 15.77
C PRO A 131 5.31 -3.98 15.12
N THR A 132 5.86 -4.06 13.91
CA THR A 132 6.35 -2.91 13.16
C THR A 132 5.41 -2.58 12.02
N GLU A 133 5.36 -1.31 11.68
CA GLU A 133 4.81 -0.84 10.42
C GLU A 133 5.51 -1.52 9.23
N ALA A 134 4.76 -1.79 8.16
CA ALA A 134 5.32 -2.21 6.88
C ALA A 134 4.94 -1.21 5.77
N ARG A 135 5.94 -0.61 5.14
CA ARG A 135 5.77 0.24 3.95
C ARG A 135 6.02 -0.59 2.71
N ILE A 136 5.05 -0.64 1.81
CA ILE A 136 5.06 -1.54 0.67
C ILE A 136 4.68 -0.75 -0.56
N ALA A 137 5.51 -0.81 -1.59
CA ALA A 137 5.11 -0.45 -2.94
C ALA A 137 5.21 -1.66 -3.86
N ILE A 138 4.22 -1.79 -4.74
CA ILE A 138 4.03 -2.93 -5.64
C ILE A 138 3.61 -2.42 -7.01
N ASP A 139 4.35 -2.85 -8.05
CA ASP A 139 3.85 -3.00 -9.42
C ASP A 139 3.26 -4.40 -9.55
N GLY A 140 1.93 -4.46 -9.66
CA GLY A 140 1.20 -5.72 -9.72
C GLY A 140 1.21 -6.39 -11.09
N CYS A 141 1.71 -5.74 -12.14
CA CYS A 141 1.70 -6.27 -13.49
C CYS A 141 2.84 -5.68 -14.32
N VAL A 142 4.07 -6.12 -14.04
CA VAL A 142 5.28 -5.57 -14.67
C VAL A 142 5.27 -5.86 -16.16
N ASP A 143 5.33 -4.83 -16.99
CA ASP A 143 5.38 -4.98 -18.45
C ASP A 143 6.59 -5.84 -18.90
N ASP A 144 6.39 -6.62 -19.97
CA ASP A 144 7.37 -7.55 -20.60
C ASP A 144 7.89 -8.70 -19.72
N SER A 145 7.21 -8.96 -18.61
CA SER A 145 7.56 -10.03 -17.67
C SER A 145 6.86 -11.37 -17.97
N GLN A 146 6.08 -11.49 -19.04
CA GLN A 146 5.30 -12.71 -19.32
C GLN A 146 6.19 -13.93 -19.64
N ASN A 147 5.67 -15.14 -19.37
CA ASN A 147 6.28 -16.42 -19.79
C ASN A 147 7.70 -16.70 -19.24
N ARG A 148 7.96 -16.31 -17.99
CA ARG A 148 9.27 -16.48 -17.33
C ARG A 148 9.18 -17.42 -16.15
N THR A 149 10.15 -18.32 -15.95
CA THR A 149 10.24 -19.10 -14.69
C THR A 149 10.47 -18.17 -13.49
N LEU A 150 10.34 -18.67 -12.25
CA LEU A 150 10.65 -17.85 -11.06
C LEU A 150 12.10 -17.33 -11.09
N ALA A 151 13.05 -18.15 -11.56
CA ALA A 151 14.45 -17.73 -11.69
C ALA A 151 14.61 -16.64 -12.76
N ASP A 152 13.92 -16.79 -13.90
CA ASP A 152 13.94 -15.79 -14.97
C ASP A 152 13.27 -14.48 -14.55
N GLN A 153 12.21 -14.53 -13.74
CA GLN A 153 11.57 -13.34 -13.18
C GLN A 153 12.52 -12.59 -12.26
N LYS A 154 13.23 -13.30 -11.37
CA LYS A 154 14.24 -12.68 -10.50
C LYS A 154 15.34 -12.00 -11.32
N LEU A 155 15.82 -12.69 -12.36
CA LEU A 155 16.84 -12.13 -13.26
C LEU A 155 16.31 -10.94 -14.06
N PHE A 156 15.07 -11.01 -14.52
CA PHE A 156 14.40 -9.92 -15.24
C PHE A 156 14.26 -8.68 -14.37
N LEU A 157 13.74 -8.82 -13.14
CA LEU A 157 13.62 -7.70 -12.21
C LEU A 157 14.97 -7.08 -11.87
N ARG A 158 16.01 -7.91 -11.64
CA ARG A 158 17.38 -7.42 -11.39
C ARG A 158 18.00 -6.66 -12.58
N ARG A 159 17.48 -6.87 -13.80
CA ARG A 159 17.91 -6.14 -15.00
C ARG A 159 17.07 -4.89 -15.27
N LYS A 160 15.77 -4.95 -14.96
CA LYS A 160 14.81 -3.85 -15.18
C LYS A 160 14.95 -2.76 -14.11
N PHE A 161 15.26 -3.16 -12.88
CA PHE A 161 15.56 -2.31 -11.74
C PHE A 161 17.05 -2.43 -11.41
N GLU A 162 17.69 -1.43 -10.80
CA GLU A 162 19.08 -1.60 -10.38
C GLU A 162 19.19 -2.72 -9.34
N GLU A 163 20.38 -3.30 -9.19
CA GLU A 163 20.55 -4.50 -8.38
C GLU A 163 20.12 -4.28 -6.92
N GLY A 164 19.07 -5.01 -6.50
CA GLY A 164 18.53 -4.95 -5.15
C GLY A 164 17.43 -3.92 -4.92
N GLU A 165 17.05 -3.15 -5.95
CA GLU A 165 15.97 -2.15 -5.84
C GLU A 165 14.57 -2.77 -5.86
N ALA A 166 14.40 -3.90 -6.55
CA ALA A 166 13.14 -4.61 -6.65
C ALA A 166 13.27 -6.09 -6.32
N SER A 167 12.20 -6.64 -5.74
CA SER A 167 12.05 -8.05 -5.43
C SER A 167 10.68 -8.56 -5.87
N ILE A 168 10.52 -9.88 -5.97
CA ILE A 168 9.20 -10.46 -6.22
C ILE A 168 8.41 -10.41 -4.90
N PRO A 169 7.20 -9.83 -4.86
CA PRO A 169 6.41 -9.76 -3.65
C PRO A 169 5.96 -11.15 -3.19
N THR A 170 5.65 -11.24 -1.90
CA THR A 170 4.93 -12.38 -1.33
C THR A 170 3.48 -12.36 -1.78
N VAL A 171 2.81 -13.52 -1.72
CA VAL A 171 1.39 -13.62 -2.02
C VAL A 171 0.54 -12.78 -1.05
N GLU A 172 0.97 -12.64 0.20
CA GLU A 172 0.27 -11.89 1.23
C GLU A 172 0.30 -10.38 0.94
N ASP A 173 1.48 -9.85 0.62
CA ASP A 173 1.64 -8.43 0.33
C ASP A 173 0.97 -8.06 -1.00
N LEU A 174 1.04 -8.93 -2.02
CA LEU A 174 0.36 -8.71 -3.28
C LEU A 174 -1.18 -8.79 -3.15
N ALA A 175 -1.70 -9.68 -2.31
CA ALA A 175 -3.13 -9.76 -2.03
C ALA A 175 -3.64 -8.49 -1.33
N ALA A 176 -2.90 -7.99 -0.33
CA ALA A 176 -3.20 -6.73 0.34
C ALA A 176 -3.15 -5.54 -0.63
N ALA A 177 -2.13 -5.48 -1.48
CA ALA A 177 -2.00 -4.47 -2.51
C ALA A 177 -3.19 -4.46 -3.47
N HIS A 178 -3.57 -5.63 -4.01
CA HIS A 178 -4.74 -5.72 -4.88
C HIS A 178 -6.02 -5.30 -4.15
N ALA A 179 -6.22 -5.68 -2.89
CA ALA A 179 -7.40 -5.30 -2.13
C ALA A 179 -7.52 -3.78 -1.95
N LEU A 180 -6.42 -3.13 -1.52
CA LEU A 180 -6.40 -1.69 -1.35
C LEU A 180 -6.59 -0.96 -2.69
N PHE A 181 -5.82 -1.37 -3.71
CA PHE A 181 -5.92 -0.78 -5.04
C PHE A 181 -7.33 -0.91 -5.61
N PHE A 182 -7.90 -2.11 -5.60
CA PHE A 182 -9.21 -2.39 -6.16
C PHE A 182 -10.32 -1.61 -5.45
N ILE A 183 -10.27 -1.51 -4.11
CA ILE A 183 -11.27 -0.74 -3.38
C ILE A 183 -11.17 0.75 -3.72
N VAL A 184 -9.96 1.32 -3.72
CA VAL A 184 -9.75 2.76 -3.98
C VAL A 184 -10.07 3.13 -5.43
N THR A 185 -9.54 2.38 -6.40
CA THR A 185 -9.60 2.75 -7.83
C THR A 185 -10.75 2.08 -8.59
N ARG A 186 -11.32 1.00 -8.06
CA ARG A 186 -12.27 0.11 -8.77
C ARG A 186 -11.67 -0.57 -10.00
N GLN A 187 -10.34 -0.60 -10.10
CA GLN A 187 -9.60 -1.23 -11.18
C GLN A 187 -8.88 -2.48 -10.69
N ASN A 188 -8.65 -3.42 -11.62
CA ASN A 188 -7.90 -4.63 -11.35
C ASN A 188 -6.40 -4.36 -11.48
N LEU A 189 -5.66 -4.46 -10.36
CA LEU A 189 -4.22 -4.28 -10.30
C LEU A 189 -3.46 -5.21 -11.27
N PHE A 190 -4.02 -6.37 -11.58
CA PHE A 190 -3.39 -7.42 -12.38
C PHE A 190 -3.70 -7.35 -13.88
N ARG A 191 -4.54 -6.41 -14.34
CA ARG A 191 -4.98 -6.33 -15.76
C ARG A 191 -5.66 -7.59 -16.30
N GLY A 192 -6.28 -8.38 -15.43
CA GLY A 192 -6.85 -9.67 -15.80
C GLY A 192 -5.81 -10.79 -15.99
N ASN A 193 -4.54 -10.53 -15.69
CA ASN A 193 -3.50 -11.54 -15.69
C ASN A 193 -3.46 -12.31 -14.37
N LYS A 194 -2.83 -13.48 -14.43
CA LYS A 194 -2.37 -14.21 -13.25
C LYS A 194 -0.95 -13.75 -12.92
N ILE A 195 -0.73 -13.36 -11.69
CA ILE A 195 0.51 -12.73 -11.24
C ILE A 195 1.32 -13.70 -10.40
N ARG A 196 2.60 -13.82 -10.75
CA ARG A 196 3.58 -14.62 -10.03
C ARG A 196 4.04 -13.91 -8.78
N THR A 197 4.18 -14.68 -7.71
CA THR A 197 4.69 -14.25 -6.40
C THR A 197 5.83 -15.15 -5.96
N LEU A 198 6.50 -14.81 -4.86
CA LEU A 198 7.61 -15.60 -4.34
C LEU A 198 7.20 -17.02 -3.91
N ASN A 199 5.96 -17.18 -3.43
CA ASN A 199 5.43 -18.39 -2.79
C ASN A 199 4.12 -18.91 -3.43
N GLY A 200 3.82 -18.51 -4.66
CA GLY A 200 2.63 -18.95 -5.40
C GLY A 200 2.24 -18.00 -6.53
N SER A 201 0.94 -17.89 -6.80
CA SER A 201 0.39 -16.91 -7.74
C SER A 201 -0.96 -16.40 -7.29
N LEU A 202 -1.30 -15.17 -7.69
CA LEU A 202 -2.60 -14.53 -7.48
C LEU A 202 -3.27 -14.21 -8.80
N PHE A 203 -4.59 -14.19 -8.81
CA PHE A 203 -5.39 -13.76 -9.94
C PHE A 203 -6.69 -13.15 -9.43
N PHE A 204 -7.36 -12.37 -10.28
CA PHE A 204 -8.67 -11.81 -9.98
C PHE A 204 -9.62 -12.13 -11.13
N ASP A 205 -10.63 -12.95 -10.85
CA ASP A 205 -11.61 -13.45 -11.81
C ASP A 205 -13.05 -13.10 -11.39
N ASN A 206 -14.03 -13.68 -12.08
CA ASN A 206 -15.44 -13.49 -11.78
C ASN A 206 -15.87 -14.01 -10.38
N LEU A 207 -15.05 -14.86 -9.75
CA LEU A 207 -15.22 -15.37 -8.39
C LEU A 207 -14.42 -14.55 -7.35
N GLY A 208 -13.78 -13.46 -7.79
CA GLY A 208 -12.99 -12.56 -6.97
C GLY A 208 -11.52 -12.94 -6.93
N LEU A 209 -10.83 -12.43 -5.91
CA LEU A 209 -9.40 -12.68 -5.71
C LEU A 209 -9.17 -14.16 -5.36
N GLY A 210 -8.21 -14.77 -6.03
CA GLY A 210 -7.84 -16.17 -5.86
C GLY A 210 -6.34 -16.37 -5.88
N MET A 211 -5.91 -17.46 -5.23
CA MET A 211 -4.52 -17.86 -5.13
C MET A 211 -4.37 -19.30 -5.59
N ASP A 212 -3.34 -19.55 -6.40
CA ASP A 212 -2.89 -20.90 -6.73
C ASP A 212 -1.54 -21.17 -6.08
N ARG A 213 -1.51 -22.09 -5.11
CA ARG A 213 -0.27 -22.56 -4.46
C ARG A 213 0.57 -23.46 -5.38
N PHE A 214 -0.04 -24.01 -6.44
CA PHE A 214 0.56 -25.06 -7.29
C PHE A 214 1.12 -24.55 -8.63
N SER A 215 1.25 -23.24 -8.88
CA SER A 215 1.86 -22.75 -10.14
C SER A 215 3.40 -22.77 -10.15
N LEU A 216 4.02 -23.58 -9.29
CA LEU A 216 5.44 -23.89 -9.41
C LEU A 216 5.73 -24.77 -10.63
N ASP A 217 4.71 -25.36 -11.27
CA ASP A 217 4.88 -26.20 -12.46
C ASP A 217 4.96 -25.33 -13.74
N TRP A 218 6.12 -25.38 -14.39
CA TRP A 218 6.71 -24.32 -15.21
C TRP A 218 6.11 -24.08 -16.61
N ASN A 219 5.17 -24.91 -17.08
CA ASN A 219 4.88 -25.01 -18.53
C ASN A 219 3.42 -24.79 -18.95
N ARG A 220 2.52 -24.30 -18.09
CA ARG A 220 1.08 -24.23 -18.43
C ARG A 220 0.41 -22.86 -18.48
N PHE A 221 0.96 -21.79 -17.90
CA PHE A 221 0.29 -20.47 -17.94
C PHE A 221 1.26 -19.27 -18.00
N PRO A 222 0.90 -18.18 -18.72
CA PRO A 222 1.71 -16.97 -18.86
C PRO A 222 1.62 -16.10 -17.61
N ASP A 223 2.02 -16.61 -16.43
CA ASP A 223 2.02 -15.78 -15.22
C ASP A 223 2.95 -14.58 -15.45
N VAL A 224 2.44 -13.40 -15.11
CA VAL A 224 3.14 -12.12 -15.25
C VAL A 224 3.89 -11.82 -13.96
N GLY A 225 5.08 -11.24 -14.06
CA GLY A 225 5.86 -10.80 -12.92
C GLY A 225 5.20 -9.61 -12.21
N SER A 226 5.36 -9.59 -10.90
CA SER A 226 5.13 -8.39 -10.08
C SER A 226 6.45 -7.97 -9.44
N ALA A 227 6.56 -6.70 -9.11
CA ALA A 227 7.72 -6.14 -8.44
C ALA A 227 7.28 -5.44 -7.15
N SER A 228 8.03 -5.65 -6.08
CA SER A 228 7.98 -4.81 -4.89
C SER A 228 9.27 -4.03 -4.77
N TYR A 229 9.14 -2.71 -4.74
CA TYR A 229 10.22 -1.73 -4.65
C TYR A 229 9.73 -0.59 -3.77
N LEU A 230 10.63 0.23 -3.25
CA LEU A 230 10.26 1.48 -2.61
C LEU A 230 10.52 2.61 -3.61
N PRO A 231 9.59 3.56 -3.81
CA PRO A 231 9.81 4.68 -4.72
C PRO A 231 11.08 5.45 -4.35
N SER A 232 11.75 5.98 -5.37
CA SER A 232 12.87 6.91 -5.23
C SER A 232 12.45 8.06 -4.30
N GLY A 233 13.19 8.30 -3.21
CA GLY A 233 12.84 9.25 -2.14
C GLY A 233 12.33 8.61 -0.84
N THR A 234 11.60 7.49 -0.90
CA THR A 234 11.20 6.76 0.32
C THR A 234 12.39 6.08 0.99
N LEU A 235 13.33 5.56 0.19
CA LEU A 235 14.59 5.02 0.69
C LEU A 235 15.48 6.09 1.32
N GLU A 236 15.44 7.32 0.83
CA GLU A 236 16.19 8.46 1.40
C GLU A 236 15.57 8.91 2.73
N LEU A 237 14.25 9.03 2.79
CA LEU A 237 13.52 9.27 4.04
C LEU A 237 13.79 8.18 5.09
N MET A 238 13.72 6.89 4.72
CA MET A 238 14.04 5.80 5.64
C MET A 238 15.51 5.76 6.08
N ARG A 239 16.45 6.19 5.21
CA ARG A 239 17.86 6.36 5.56
C ARG A 239 18.04 7.53 6.52
N ASN A 240 17.32 8.62 6.33
CA ASN A 240 17.35 9.80 7.21
C ASN A 240 16.71 9.49 8.57
N ASP A 241 15.54 8.82 8.62
CA ASP A 241 14.90 8.36 9.86
C ASP A 241 15.82 7.44 10.68
N LYS A 242 16.58 6.57 10.01
CA LYS A 242 17.59 5.72 10.68
C LYS A 242 18.80 6.50 11.20
N LYS A 243 19.17 7.61 10.58
CA LYS A 243 20.25 8.49 11.08
C LYS A 243 19.78 9.29 12.29
N ILE A 244 18.58 9.87 12.20
CA ILE A 244 17.92 10.61 13.29
C ILE A 244 17.68 9.69 14.50
N ALA A 245 17.16 8.47 14.30
CA ALA A 245 16.97 7.49 15.38
C ALA A 245 18.29 6.99 16.01
N ARG A 246 19.43 7.21 15.35
CA ARG A 246 20.77 6.91 15.86
C ARG A 246 21.48 8.13 16.46
N GLY A 247 20.85 9.30 16.47
CA GLY A 247 21.45 10.53 16.99
C GLY A 247 22.72 10.94 16.24
N LEU A 248 22.76 10.73 14.91
CA LEU A 248 23.86 11.13 14.02
C LEU A 248 23.41 12.25 13.08
#